data_AF-A0A3D4NB81-F1
#
_entry.id   AF-A0A3D4NB81-F1
#
_cell.length_a   1.000
_cell.length_b   1.000
_cell.length_c   1.000
_cell.angle_alpha   90.00
_cell.angle_beta   90.00
_cell.angle_gamma   90.00
#
_symmetry.space_group_name_H-M   'P 1'
#
loop_
_entity.id
_entity.type
_entity.pdbx_description
1 polymer ?
#
loop_
_entity_poly.entity_id
_entity_poly.type
_entity_poly.pdbx_seq_one_letter_code
_entity_poly.pdbx_strand_id
1 'polypeptide(L)'
;MKSARYLFVAVMGAWMGAAGIEHGVGEFLQGNISPNGVIIQSWPHSAFFQSLNGEPALTILPNLRLTGLMAIVFSMFFAVWSIFFAQRKNGGWILMLLAIPMLLFGGGIFPPILGLLIGLGASTFRTPVHQKPIGRIARFIGLSWRWILPACCISWLALLPGVAILNYFFGIDSIPVTLVIISTAFCFLFLTYWSSILHDRLMLKGLKKEIEKPIPNPVKLNP
;
A
#
# COMPACT_ATOMS: atom_id res chain seq x y z
N MET A 1 -4.02 7.62 19.68
CA MET A 1 -4.61 6.96 18.49
C MET A 1 -3.66 7.10 17.32
N LYS A 2 -3.50 6.05 16.50
CA LYS A 2 -2.69 6.11 15.28
C LYS A 2 -3.44 6.94 14.21
N SER A 3 -2.72 7.76 13.43
CA SER A 3 -3.32 8.66 12.44
C SER A 3 -3.88 7.90 11.22
N ALA A 4 -4.84 8.49 10.51
CA ALA A 4 -5.41 7.88 9.31
C ALA A 4 -4.34 7.67 8.23
N ARG A 5 -3.44 8.66 8.06
CA ARG A 5 -2.30 8.57 7.13
C ARG A 5 -1.36 7.41 7.46
N TYR A 6 -1.13 7.16 8.75
CA TYR A 6 -0.33 6.01 9.15
C TYR A 6 -1.04 4.70 8.85
N LEU A 7 -2.35 4.61 9.09
CA LEU A 7 -3.10 3.38 8.79
C LEU A 7 -3.07 3.07 7.29
N PHE A 8 -3.20 4.09 6.44
CA PHE A 8 -2.98 3.95 4.99
C PHE A 8 -1.61 3.33 4.68
N VAL A 9 -0.53 3.92 5.19
CA VAL A 9 0.84 3.45 4.92
C VAL A 9 1.08 2.05 5.46
N ALA A 10 0.60 1.74 6.66
CA ALA A 10 0.76 0.43 7.26
C ALA A 10 0.02 -0.65 6.47
N VAL A 11 -1.23 -0.39 6.09
CA VAL A 11 -2.06 -1.35 5.35
C VAL A 11 -1.55 -1.52 3.93
N MET A 12 -1.39 -0.42 3.18
CA MET A 12 -0.94 -0.52 1.79
C MET A 12 0.52 -0.96 1.69
N GLY A 13 1.37 -0.57 2.65
CA GLY A 13 2.74 -1.05 2.72
C GLY A 13 2.82 -2.55 3.00
N ALA A 14 1.96 -3.07 3.87
CA ALA A 14 1.83 -4.51 4.09
C ALA A 14 1.34 -5.24 2.83
N TRP A 15 0.39 -4.66 2.07
CA TRP A 15 -0.03 -5.21 0.78
C TRP A 15 1.12 -5.31 -0.22
N MET A 16 1.94 -4.26 -0.35
CA MET A 16 3.09 -4.30 -1.26
C MET A 16 4.16 -5.28 -0.81
N GLY A 17 4.40 -5.41 0.50
CA GLY A 17 5.27 -6.45 1.03
C GLY A 17 4.72 -7.86 0.79
N ALA A 18 3.41 -8.08 0.95
CA ALA A 18 2.79 -9.37 0.68
C ALA A 18 2.90 -9.76 -0.80
N ALA A 19 2.65 -8.82 -1.71
CA ALA A 19 2.85 -9.05 -3.14
C ALA A 19 4.32 -9.34 -3.48
N GLY A 20 5.28 -8.62 -2.90
CA GLY A 20 6.70 -8.92 -3.11
C GLY A 20 7.14 -10.28 -2.54
N ILE A 21 6.53 -10.74 -1.45
CA ILE A 21 6.75 -12.11 -0.91
C ILE A 21 6.19 -13.15 -1.88
N GLU A 22 4.98 -12.93 -2.39
CA GLU A 22 4.31 -13.82 -3.34
C GLU A 22 5.17 -14.02 -4.60
N HIS A 23 5.67 -12.94 -5.20
CA HIS A 23 6.66 -13.01 -6.29
C HIS A 23 7.92 -13.78 -5.87
N GLY A 24 8.46 -13.48 -4.69
CA GLY A 24 9.65 -14.18 -4.20
C GLY A 24 9.46 -15.68 -4.00
N VAL A 25 8.25 -16.13 -3.64
CA VAL A 25 7.91 -17.56 -3.60
C VAL A 25 7.92 -18.14 -5.01
N GLY A 26 7.32 -17.46 -5.99
CA GLY A 26 7.31 -17.89 -7.38
C GLY A 26 8.71 -18.03 -7.98
N GLU A 27 9.63 -17.13 -7.66
CA GLU A 27 11.04 -17.23 -8.08
C GLU A 27 11.79 -18.33 -7.32
N PHE A 28 11.57 -18.48 -6.01
CA PHE A 28 12.25 -19.49 -5.20
C PHE A 28 11.95 -20.91 -5.68
N LEU A 29 10.70 -21.16 -6.05
CA LEU A 29 10.21 -22.46 -6.50
C LEU A 29 10.72 -22.87 -7.90
N GLN A 30 11.17 -21.92 -8.72
CA GLN A 30 11.80 -22.24 -10.01
C GLN A 30 13.18 -22.92 -9.83
N GLY A 31 13.79 -22.79 -8.66
CA GLY A 31 14.96 -23.57 -8.27
C GLY A 31 16.31 -22.95 -8.64
N ASN A 32 17.36 -23.78 -8.59
CA ASN A 32 18.75 -23.34 -8.74
C ASN A 32 19.14 -23.20 -10.23
N ILE A 33 18.43 -22.33 -10.94
CA ILE A 33 18.62 -22.07 -12.37
C ILE A 33 18.99 -20.60 -12.60
N SER A 34 19.77 -20.35 -13.65
CA SER A 34 20.10 -18.99 -14.09
C SER A 34 18.89 -18.36 -14.76
N PRO A 35 18.59 -17.07 -14.51
CA PRO A 35 17.58 -16.36 -15.28
C PRO A 35 18.04 -16.21 -16.74
N ASN A 36 17.08 -16.19 -17.67
CA ASN A 36 17.33 -15.96 -19.10
C ASN A 36 17.60 -14.48 -19.44
N GLY A 37 17.43 -13.58 -18.48
CA GLY A 37 17.61 -12.15 -18.64
C GLY A 37 17.35 -11.39 -17.33
N VAL A 38 17.41 -10.06 -17.39
CA VAL A 38 17.16 -9.18 -16.23
C VAL A 38 15.67 -9.14 -15.86
N ILE A 39 14.79 -9.18 -16.86
CA ILE A 39 13.35 -9.33 -16.66
C ILE A 39 13.04 -10.83 -16.63
N ILE A 40 12.37 -11.26 -15.57
CA ILE A 40 11.98 -12.64 -15.32
C ILE A 40 10.46 -12.72 -15.14
N GLN A 41 9.93 -13.93 -15.25
CA GLN A 41 8.52 -14.22 -15.01
C GLN A 41 8.41 -15.04 -13.73
N SER A 42 7.75 -14.48 -12.73
CA SER A 42 7.31 -15.23 -11.55
C SER A 42 6.15 -16.12 -11.95
N TRP A 43 6.07 -17.32 -11.38
CA TRP A 43 5.01 -18.29 -11.68
C TRP A 43 4.78 -18.60 -13.17
N PRO A 44 5.83 -18.79 -14.00
CA PRO A 44 5.70 -18.82 -15.46
C PRO A 44 4.87 -19.97 -16.02
N HIS A 45 4.62 -21.01 -15.22
CA HIS A 45 3.86 -22.21 -15.60
C HIS A 45 2.73 -22.53 -14.61
N SER A 46 2.36 -21.57 -13.77
CA SER A 46 1.28 -21.76 -12.81
C SER A 46 -0.06 -21.67 -13.53
N ALA A 47 -0.90 -22.70 -13.38
CA ALA A 47 -2.29 -22.65 -13.84
C ALA A 47 -3.07 -21.51 -13.18
N PHE A 48 -2.72 -21.14 -11.94
CA PHE A 48 -3.37 -20.05 -11.21
C PHE A 48 -3.05 -18.67 -11.81
N PHE A 49 -1.82 -18.48 -12.32
CA PHE A 49 -1.37 -17.20 -12.91
C PHE A 49 -1.37 -17.21 -14.44
N GLN A 50 -2.09 -18.15 -15.04
CA GLN A 50 -2.08 -18.33 -16.49
C GLN A 50 -2.61 -17.11 -17.25
N SER A 51 -3.65 -16.44 -16.74
CA SER A 51 -4.19 -15.19 -17.34
C SER A 51 -3.22 -14.02 -17.32
N LEU A 52 -2.21 -14.04 -16.45
CA LEU A 52 -1.16 -13.02 -16.39
C LEU A 52 0.07 -13.42 -17.21
N ASN A 53 0.14 -14.68 -17.68
CA ASN A 53 1.30 -15.30 -18.31
C ASN A 53 2.54 -15.28 -17.40
N GLY A 54 2.31 -15.57 -16.12
CA GLY A 54 3.25 -15.27 -15.03
C GLY A 54 3.17 -13.80 -14.60
N GLU A 55 4.02 -13.40 -13.67
CA GLU A 55 4.08 -12.02 -13.22
C GLU A 55 5.48 -11.44 -13.40
N PRO A 56 5.62 -10.29 -14.08
CA PRO A 56 6.92 -9.76 -14.43
C PRO A 56 7.65 -9.26 -13.18
N ALA A 57 8.90 -9.67 -13.04
CA ALA A 57 9.82 -9.20 -12.01
C ALA A 57 11.18 -8.86 -12.62
N LEU A 58 12.03 -8.21 -11.84
CA LEU A 58 13.38 -7.84 -12.25
C LEU A 58 14.39 -8.47 -11.28
N THR A 59 15.46 -9.06 -11.82
CA THR A 59 16.58 -9.54 -11.02
C THR A 59 17.92 -9.15 -11.63
N ILE A 60 18.87 -8.81 -10.78
CA ILE A 60 20.29 -8.68 -11.15
C ILE A 60 21.12 -9.89 -10.68
N LEU A 61 20.49 -10.87 -10.03
CA LEU A 61 21.16 -12.04 -9.47
C LEU A 61 21.20 -13.17 -10.51
N PRO A 62 22.29 -13.95 -10.59
CA PRO A 62 22.45 -15.01 -11.58
C PRO A 62 21.70 -16.31 -11.21
N ASN A 63 20.75 -16.26 -10.26
CA ASN A 63 20.10 -17.44 -9.72
C ASN A 63 18.68 -17.16 -9.22
N LEU A 64 17.70 -17.92 -9.69
CA LEU A 64 16.29 -17.70 -9.34
C LEU A 64 15.95 -18.08 -7.90
N ARG A 65 16.52 -19.16 -7.36
CA ARG A 65 16.33 -19.52 -5.94
C ARG A 65 16.83 -18.41 -5.02
N LEU A 66 18.01 -17.87 -5.29
CA LEU A 66 18.57 -16.75 -4.52
C LEU A 66 17.74 -15.48 -4.72
N THR A 67 17.30 -15.21 -5.95
CA THR A 67 16.38 -14.10 -6.28
C THR A 67 15.14 -14.18 -5.39
N GLY A 68 14.43 -15.31 -5.40
CA GLY A 68 13.22 -15.49 -4.58
C GLY A 68 13.46 -15.33 -3.08
N LEU A 69 14.56 -15.87 -2.56
CA LEU A 69 14.92 -15.70 -1.15
C LEU A 69 15.13 -14.22 -0.80
N MET A 70 15.86 -13.47 -1.63
CA MET A 70 16.11 -12.05 -1.42
C MET A 70 14.81 -11.24 -1.52
N ALA A 71 13.96 -11.50 -2.53
CA ALA A 71 12.64 -10.90 -2.65
C ALA A 71 11.81 -11.08 -1.37
N ILE A 72 11.73 -12.31 -0.84
CA ILE A 72 11.00 -12.61 0.40
C ILE A 72 11.56 -11.80 1.58
N VAL A 73 12.89 -11.79 1.76
CA VAL A 73 13.56 -11.08 2.86
C VAL A 73 13.31 -9.57 2.81
N PHE A 74 13.54 -8.92 1.66
CA PHE A 74 13.35 -7.47 1.54
C PHE A 74 11.87 -7.09 1.63
N SER A 75 10.97 -7.92 1.10
CA SER A 75 9.53 -7.69 1.17
C SER A 75 8.98 -7.84 2.60
N MET A 76 9.51 -8.79 3.38
CA MET A 76 9.21 -8.90 4.81
C MET A 76 9.71 -7.68 5.58
N PHE A 77 10.94 -7.23 5.33
CA PHE A 77 11.44 -5.99 5.96
C PHE A 77 10.58 -4.79 5.59
N PHE A 78 10.16 -4.66 4.33
CA PHE A 78 9.27 -3.60 3.88
C PHE A 78 7.93 -3.64 4.62
N ALA A 79 7.28 -4.81 4.70
CA ALA A 79 6.02 -5.00 5.41
C ALA A 79 6.14 -4.64 6.89
N VAL A 80 7.13 -5.22 7.59
CA VAL A 80 7.40 -4.93 9.01
C VAL A 80 7.68 -3.45 9.23
N TRP A 81 8.47 -2.83 8.35
CA TRP A 81 8.78 -1.41 8.47
C TRP A 81 7.56 -0.52 8.28
N SER A 82 6.71 -0.85 7.31
CA SER A 82 5.48 -0.10 7.06
C SER A 82 4.52 -0.17 8.25
N ILE A 83 4.40 -1.34 8.87
CA ILE A 83 3.52 -1.57 10.01
C ILE A 83 4.07 -0.90 11.27
N PHE A 84 5.33 -1.11 11.64
CA PHE A 84 5.80 -0.73 12.97
C PHE A 84 6.58 0.58 13.00
N PHE A 85 7.22 0.96 11.89
CA PHE A 85 8.26 2.00 11.89
C PHE A 85 7.99 3.16 10.93
N ALA A 86 6.88 3.16 10.17
CA ALA A 86 6.55 4.23 9.24
C ALA A 86 6.45 5.64 9.85
N GLN A 87 6.10 5.77 11.14
CA GLN A 87 6.02 7.08 11.82
C GLN A 87 7.36 7.62 12.31
N ARG A 88 8.44 6.83 12.23
CA ARG A 88 9.78 7.24 12.68
C ARG A 88 10.28 8.41 11.83
N LYS A 89 11.30 9.14 12.31
CA LYS A 89 11.84 10.34 11.65
C LYS A 89 12.19 10.12 10.18
N ASN A 90 12.77 8.97 9.88
CA ASN A 90 13.18 8.57 8.53
C ASN A 90 12.30 7.42 7.99
N GLY A 91 11.09 7.24 8.52
CA GLY A 91 10.23 6.09 8.22
C GLY A 91 9.96 5.94 6.73
N GLY A 92 9.53 7.02 6.07
CA GLY A 92 9.28 7.03 4.63
C GLY A 92 10.54 6.84 3.77
N TRP A 93 11.67 7.44 4.16
CA TRP A 93 12.95 7.23 3.48
C TRP A 93 13.41 5.77 3.51
N ILE A 94 13.25 5.10 4.65
CA ILE A 94 13.63 3.69 4.78
C ILE A 94 12.70 2.80 3.96
N LEU A 95 11.39 3.10 3.89
CA LEU A 95 10.49 2.40 2.98
C LEU A 95 10.93 2.55 1.52
N MET A 96 11.26 3.77 1.09
CA MET A 96 11.74 3.98 -0.28
C MET A 96 13.05 3.23 -0.55
N LEU A 97 13.97 3.23 0.41
CA LEU A 97 15.22 2.49 0.31
C LEU A 97 15.00 0.98 0.24
N LEU A 98 14.02 0.44 0.97
CA LEU A 98 13.66 -0.99 0.95
C LEU A 98 12.94 -1.41 -0.35
N ALA A 99 12.22 -0.49 -0.99
CA ALA A 99 11.59 -0.76 -2.28
C ALA A 99 12.63 -1.01 -3.40
N ILE A 100 13.78 -0.33 -3.38
CA ILE A 100 14.84 -0.52 -4.39
C ILE A 100 15.32 -1.99 -4.46
N PRO A 101 15.80 -2.62 -3.38
CA PRO A 101 16.21 -4.02 -3.42
C PRO A 101 15.03 -4.96 -3.67
N MET A 102 13.79 -4.64 -3.25
CA MET A 102 12.63 -5.43 -3.68
C MET A 102 12.51 -5.46 -5.21
N LEU A 103 12.70 -4.32 -5.90
CA LEU A 103 12.69 -4.27 -7.37
C LEU A 103 13.84 -5.04 -8.00
N LEU A 104 15.05 -4.91 -7.43
CA LEU A 104 16.27 -5.48 -8.02
C LEU A 104 16.42 -6.98 -7.82
N PHE A 105 15.68 -7.58 -6.88
CA PHE A 105 15.84 -8.97 -6.47
C PHE A 105 14.57 -9.79 -6.59
N GLY A 106 13.66 -9.43 -7.50
CA GLY A 106 12.53 -10.30 -7.87
C GLY A 106 11.25 -10.10 -7.08
N GLY A 107 11.07 -8.98 -6.35
CA GLY A 107 9.83 -8.66 -5.63
C GLY A 107 8.70 -8.12 -6.51
N GLY A 108 8.70 -8.45 -7.80
CA GLY A 108 7.79 -7.89 -8.81
C GLY A 108 8.15 -6.47 -9.28
N ILE A 109 7.56 -6.02 -10.38
CA ILE A 109 7.75 -4.64 -10.88
C ILE A 109 6.85 -3.65 -10.11
N PHE A 110 5.57 -3.98 -9.95
CA PHE A 110 4.59 -3.06 -9.37
C PHE A 110 4.70 -2.88 -7.85
N PRO A 111 4.92 -3.93 -7.02
CA PRO A 111 4.96 -3.76 -5.57
C PRO A 111 6.04 -2.76 -5.09
N PRO A 112 7.27 -2.78 -5.63
CA PRO A 112 8.29 -1.78 -5.32
C PRO A 112 7.94 -0.36 -5.76
N ILE A 113 7.39 -0.19 -6.97
CA ILE A 113 7.01 1.14 -7.49
C ILE A 113 5.94 1.77 -6.59
N LEU A 114 4.94 0.99 -6.20
CA LEU A 114 3.90 1.44 -5.28
C LEU A 114 4.45 1.62 -3.86
N GLY A 115 5.39 0.76 -3.45
CA GLY A 115 6.12 0.89 -2.20
C GLY A 115 6.89 2.22 -2.08
N LEU A 116 7.52 2.68 -3.18
CA LEU A 116 8.14 4.01 -3.26
C LEU A 116 7.10 5.12 -3.04
N LEU A 117 5.94 5.05 -3.70
CA LEU A 117 4.85 6.03 -3.54
C LEU A 117 4.30 6.05 -2.11
N ILE A 118 4.15 4.88 -1.49
CA ILE A 118 3.73 4.76 -0.08
C ILE A 118 4.79 5.35 0.85
N GLY A 119 6.08 5.12 0.58
CA GLY A 119 7.20 5.72 1.31
C GLY A 119 7.25 7.25 1.17
N LEU A 120 6.95 7.79 -0.01
CA LEU A 120 6.75 9.23 -0.21
C LEU A 120 5.59 9.75 0.64
N GLY A 121 4.45 9.06 0.62
CA GLY A 121 3.29 9.38 1.47
C GLY A 121 3.66 9.41 2.96
N ALA A 122 4.44 8.43 3.44
CA ALA A 122 4.93 8.36 4.81
C ALA A 122 5.87 9.51 5.18
N SER A 123 6.68 9.98 4.22
CA SER A 123 7.60 11.11 4.43
C SER A 123 6.85 12.42 4.73
N THR A 124 5.59 12.53 4.31
CA THR A 124 4.75 13.72 4.56
C THR A 124 4.12 13.78 5.96
N PHE A 125 4.32 12.77 6.82
CA PHE A 125 3.67 12.73 8.14
C PHE A 125 3.97 13.95 9.01
N ARG A 126 5.19 14.50 8.89
CA ARG A 126 5.68 15.63 9.68
C ARG A 126 5.45 16.98 9.01
N THR A 127 5.02 17.01 7.75
CA THR A 127 4.76 18.25 7.05
C THR A 127 3.57 18.96 7.70
N PRO A 128 3.71 20.23 8.11
CA PRO A 128 2.61 20.99 8.72
C PRO A 128 1.40 20.96 7.79
N VAL A 129 0.29 20.48 8.32
CA VAL A 129 -0.90 20.33 7.53
C VAL A 129 -1.48 21.72 7.27
N HIS A 130 -1.42 22.18 6.02
CA HIS A 130 -1.83 23.54 5.64
C HIS A 130 -3.24 23.87 6.16
N GLN A 131 -3.37 25.00 6.86
CA GLN A 131 -4.61 25.46 7.51
C GLN A 131 -5.63 26.08 6.54
N LYS A 132 -5.56 25.76 5.24
CA LYS A 132 -6.55 26.25 4.27
C LYS A 132 -7.96 25.79 4.67
N PRO A 133 -9.00 26.61 4.40
CA PRO A 133 -10.39 26.21 4.63
C PRO A 133 -10.68 24.93 3.84
N ILE A 134 -11.32 23.97 4.52
CA ILE A 134 -11.69 22.69 3.93
C ILE A 134 -13.09 22.88 3.33
N GLY A 135 -13.20 22.79 2.00
CA GLY A 135 -14.48 22.87 1.31
C GLY A 135 -15.43 21.72 1.69
N ARG A 136 -16.72 21.86 1.36
CA ARG A 136 -17.76 20.88 1.71
C ARG A 136 -17.44 19.47 1.19
N ILE A 137 -16.97 19.35 -0.05
CA ILE A 137 -16.58 18.07 -0.67
C ILE A 137 -15.40 17.44 0.06
N ALA A 138 -14.34 18.21 0.31
CA ALA A 138 -13.17 17.72 1.03
C ALA A 138 -13.51 17.27 2.47
N ARG A 139 -14.45 17.95 3.12
CA ARG A 139 -14.96 17.52 4.43
C ARG A 139 -15.70 16.19 4.33
N PHE A 140 -16.58 16.02 3.35
CA PHE A 140 -17.28 14.76 3.11
C PHE A 140 -16.29 13.60 2.86
N ILE A 141 -15.33 13.79 1.97
CA ILE A 141 -14.28 12.80 1.67
C ILE A 141 -13.49 12.42 2.93
N GLY A 142 -13.10 13.39 3.75
CA GLY A 142 -12.39 13.13 5.00
C GLY A 142 -13.21 12.35 6.04
N LEU A 143 -14.52 12.62 6.14
CA LEU A 143 -15.42 11.88 7.03
C LEU A 143 -15.68 10.44 6.54
N SER A 144 -15.70 10.25 5.22
CA SER A 144 -15.90 8.95 4.59
C SER A 144 -14.66 8.04 4.62
N TRP A 145 -13.53 8.51 5.17
CA TRP A 145 -12.27 7.75 5.31
C TRP A 145 -12.47 6.30 5.79
N ARG A 146 -13.32 6.11 6.82
CA ARG A 146 -13.59 4.81 7.44
C ARG A 146 -14.20 3.78 6.49
N TRP A 147 -14.81 4.23 5.40
CA TRP A 147 -15.40 3.38 4.34
C TRP A 147 -14.49 3.28 3.12
N ILE A 148 -13.79 4.36 2.79
CA ILE A 148 -12.88 4.43 1.65
C ILE A 148 -11.70 3.45 1.82
N LEU A 149 -11.11 3.36 3.01
CA LEU A 149 -9.99 2.44 3.26
C LEU A 149 -10.39 0.95 3.09
N PRO A 150 -11.49 0.44 3.69
CA PRO A 150 -11.97 -0.91 3.40
C PRO A 150 -12.29 -1.15 1.92
N ALA A 151 -12.94 -0.19 1.25
CA ALA A 151 -13.22 -0.31 -0.19
C ALA A 151 -11.94 -0.42 -1.03
N CYS A 152 -10.89 0.31 -0.63
CA CYS A 152 -9.56 0.16 -1.21
C CYS A 152 -9.01 -1.24 -0.98
N CYS A 153 -9.03 -1.76 0.25
CA CYS A 153 -8.57 -3.11 0.55
C CYS A 153 -9.30 -4.18 -0.29
N ILE A 154 -10.62 -4.06 -0.44
CA ILE A 154 -11.43 -4.96 -1.27
C ILE A 154 -11.02 -4.87 -2.74
N SER A 155 -10.76 -3.66 -3.24
CA SER A 155 -10.33 -3.46 -4.63
C SER A 155 -8.94 -4.03 -4.89
N TRP A 156 -8.02 -3.94 -3.92
CA TRP A 156 -6.70 -4.58 -4.00
C TRP A 156 -6.76 -6.11 -3.88
N LEU A 157 -7.68 -6.64 -3.09
CA LEU A 157 -8.00 -8.08 -3.07
C LEU A 157 -8.56 -8.56 -4.41
N ALA A 158 -9.44 -7.75 -5.04
CA ALA A 158 -9.97 -8.06 -6.36
C ALA A 158 -8.87 -8.01 -7.44
N LEU A 159 -7.88 -7.13 -7.29
CA LEU A 159 -6.78 -7.00 -8.23
C LEU A 159 -5.74 -8.12 -8.09
N LEU A 160 -5.18 -8.31 -6.89
CA LEU A 160 -4.00 -9.16 -6.69
C LEU A 160 -4.37 -10.66 -6.85
N PRO A 161 -5.04 -11.32 -5.89
CA PRO A 161 -5.51 -12.69 -6.12
C PRO A 161 -6.79 -12.74 -6.96
N GLY A 162 -7.61 -11.69 -6.96
CA GLY A 162 -8.96 -11.76 -7.55
C GLY A 162 -8.97 -11.98 -9.06
N VAL A 163 -8.05 -11.36 -9.81
CA VAL A 163 -7.94 -11.59 -11.27
C VAL A 163 -7.56 -13.04 -11.56
N ALA A 164 -6.59 -13.59 -10.82
CA ALA A 164 -6.18 -14.99 -10.92
C ALA A 164 -7.32 -15.96 -10.51
N ILE A 165 -8.05 -15.66 -9.43
CA ILE A 165 -9.21 -16.44 -8.97
C ILE A 165 -10.32 -16.45 -10.02
N LEU A 166 -10.64 -15.30 -10.61
CA LEU A 166 -11.67 -15.17 -11.65
C LEU A 166 -11.33 -16.03 -12.87
N ASN A 167 -10.07 -16.03 -13.29
CA ASN A 167 -9.63 -16.89 -14.38
C ASN A 167 -9.66 -18.38 -13.98
N TYR A 168 -9.01 -18.75 -12.87
CA TYR A 168 -8.81 -20.14 -12.51
C TYR A 168 -10.11 -20.89 -12.17
N PHE A 169 -11.01 -20.28 -11.40
CA PHE A 169 -12.24 -20.94 -10.94
C PHE A 169 -13.45 -20.69 -11.85
N PHE A 170 -13.51 -19.53 -12.51
CA PHE A 170 -14.69 -19.12 -13.30
C PHE A 170 -14.40 -19.03 -14.81
N GLY A 171 -13.15 -19.23 -15.24
CA GLY A 171 -12.77 -19.13 -16.65
C GLY A 171 -12.88 -17.70 -17.21
N ILE A 172 -12.98 -16.69 -16.35
CA ILE A 172 -13.14 -15.30 -16.79
C ILE A 172 -11.76 -14.75 -17.15
N ASP A 173 -11.50 -14.65 -18.45
CA ASP A 173 -10.32 -13.99 -19.02
C ASP A 173 -10.76 -12.86 -19.95
N SER A 174 -10.93 -11.67 -19.39
CA SER A 174 -11.51 -10.52 -20.08
C SER A 174 -10.71 -9.26 -19.79
N ILE A 175 -10.06 -8.74 -20.83
CA ILE A 175 -9.27 -7.51 -20.75
C ILE A 175 -10.10 -6.34 -20.16
N PRO A 176 -11.35 -6.07 -20.59
CA PRO A 176 -12.16 -5.03 -19.98
C PRO A 176 -12.37 -5.20 -18.47
N VAL A 177 -12.62 -6.44 -18.01
CA VAL A 177 -12.83 -6.72 -16.58
C VAL A 177 -11.56 -6.44 -15.79
N THR A 178 -10.42 -6.94 -16.27
CA THR A 178 -9.11 -6.70 -15.64
C THR A 178 -8.78 -5.21 -15.58
N LEU A 179 -9.01 -4.45 -16.67
CA LEU A 179 -8.79 -3.01 -16.70
C LEU A 179 -9.69 -2.24 -15.72
N VAL A 180 -10.95 -2.65 -15.57
CA VAL A 180 -11.87 -2.05 -14.59
C VAL A 180 -11.39 -2.31 -13.17
N ILE A 181 -10.95 -3.53 -12.85
CA ILE A 181 -10.41 -3.89 -11.53
C ILE A 181 -9.15 -3.08 -11.23
N ILE A 182 -8.19 -3.02 -12.16
CA ILE A 182 -6.97 -2.22 -12.05
C ILE A 182 -7.34 -0.75 -11.79
N SER A 183 -8.15 -0.16 -12.67
CA SER A 183 -8.55 1.25 -12.57
C SER A 183 -9.22 1.56 -11.23
N THR A 184 -10.07 0.66 -10.76
CA THR A 184 -10.76 0.78 -9.46
C THR A 184 -9.77 0.74 -8.29
N ALA A 185 -8.85 -0.21 -8.28
CA ALA A 185 -7.83 -0.34 -7.23
C ALA A 185 -6.93 0.90 -7.14
N PHE A 186 -6.46 1.42 -8.28
CA PHE A 186 -5.66 2.64 -8.33
C PHE A 186 -6.45 3.88 -7.93
N CYS A 187 -7.69 4.05 -8.42
CA CYS A 187 -8.57 5.14 -7.99
C CYS A 187 -8.77 5.14 -6.47
N PHE A 188 -9.07 3.98 -5.88
CA PHE A 188 -9.21 3.87 -4.45
C PHE A 188 -7.90 4.08 -3.69
N LEU A 189 -6.74 3.69 -4.24
CA LEU A 189 -5.44 3.99 -3.61
C LEU A 189 -5.25 5.49 -3.42
N PHE A 190 -5.43 6.28 -4.49
CA PHE A 190 -5.28 7.74 -4.44
C PHE A 190 -6.35 8.40 -3.58
N LEU A 191 -7.61 7.94 -3.71
CA LEU A 191 -8.72 8.46 -2.91
C LEU A 191 -8.52 8.19 -1.41
N THR A 192 -8.00 7.01 -1.06
CA THR A 192 -7.63 6.62 0.31
C THR A 192 -6.51 7.53 0.81
N TYR A 193 -5.43 7.70 0.04
CA TYR A 193 -4.35 8.61 0.45
C TYR A 193 -4.88 10.03 0.76
N TRP A 194 -5.69 10.62 -0.13
CA TRP A 194 -6.23 11.96 0.10
C TRP A 194 -7.24 12.05 1.24
N SER A 195 -8.16 11.10 1.33
CA SER A 195 -9.13 11.05 2.44
C SER A 195 -8.45 10.87 3.79
N SER A 196 -7.32 10.15 3.87
CA SER A 196 -6.53 10.01 5.10
C SER A 196 -5.95 11.35 5.58
N ILE A 197 -5.45 12.19 4.66
CA ILE A 197 -4.95 13.53 4.95
C ILE A 197 -6.09 14.43 5.43
N LEU A 198 -7.23 14.38 4.75
CA LEU A 198 -8.40 15.20 5.09
C LEU A 198 -9.00 14.80 6.44
N HIS A 199 -9.06 13.51 6.74
CA HIS A 199 -9.51 13.00 8.03
C HIS A 199 -8.61 13.52 9.17
N ASP A 200 -7.29 13.39 9.04
CA ASP A 200 -6.34 13.92 10.04
C ASP A 200 -6.51 15.43 10.24
N ARG A 201 -6.76 16.20 9.17
CA ARG A 201 -7.06 17.65 9.26
C ARG A 201 -8.31 17.95 10.08
N LEU A 202 -9.37 17.20 9.86
CA LEU A 202 -10.65 17.41 10.54
C LEU A 202 -10.51 17.11 12.04
N MET A 203 -9.79 16.05 12.40
CA MET A 203 -9.54 15.69 13.80
C MET A 203 -8.70 16.75 14.51
N LEU A 204 -7.66 17.31 13.87
CA LEU A 204 -6.86 18.39 14.44
C LEU A 204 -7.68 19.68 14.68
N LYS A 205 -8.55 20.06 13.73
CA LYS A 205 -9.44 21.22 13.90
C LYS A 205 -10.46 21.00 15.01
N GLY A 206 -11.02 19.80 15.14
CA GLY A 206 -11.94 19.44 16.22
C GLY A 206 -11.29 19.57 17.60
N LEU A 207 -10.09 19.01 17.76
CA LEU A 207 -9.32 19.09 19.01
C LEU A 207 -9.01 20.53 19.39
N LYS A 208 -8.57 21.36 18.43
CA LYS A 208 -8.28 22.79 18.68
C LYS A 208 -9.53 23.54 19.16
N LYS A 209 -10.68 23.31 18.53
CA LYS A 209 -11.94 23.94 18.93
C LYS A 209 -12.38 23.51 20.34
N GLU A 210 -12.07 22.29 20.75
CA GLU A 210 -12.41 21.78 22.08
C GLU A 210 -11.52 22.38 23.17
N ILE A 211 -10.21 22.53 22.90
CA ILE A 211 -9.25 23.19 23.82
C ILE A 211 -9.59 24.69 23.97
N GLU A 212 -10.03 25.34 22.90
CA GLU A 212 -10.41 26.76 22.89
C GLU A 212 -11.82 27.03 23.45
N LYS A 213 -12.56 26.01 23.92
CA LYS A 213 -13.86 26.25 24.57
C LYS A 213 -13.64 27.01 25.90
N PRO A 214 -14.36 28.12 26.14
CA PRO A 214 -14.28 28.83 27.41
C PRO A 214 -14.70 27.90 28.56
N ILE A 215 -13.94 27.93 29.65
CA ILE A 215 -14.27 27.20 30.88
C ILE A 215 -15.63 27.74 31.37
N PRO A 216 -16.64 26.88 31.62
CA PRO A 216 -17.91 27.34 32.13
C PRO A 216 -17.70 28.11 33.44
N ASN A 217 -18.30 29.31 33.53
CA ASN A 217 -18.20 30.15 34.72
C ASN A 217 -18.54 29.31 35.96
N PRO A 218 -17.75 29.40 37.05
CA PRO A 218 -18.08 28.71 38.28
C PRO A 218 -19.48 29.15 38.71
N VAL A 219 -20.35 28.16 38.92
CA VAL A 219 -21.72 28.36 39.39
C VAL A 219 -21.62 29.16 40.68
N LYS A 220 -22.15 30.38 40.67
CA LYS A 220 -22.31 31.16 41.89
C LYS A 220 -23.24 30.38 42.80
N LEU A 221 -22.69 29.76 43.84
CA LEU A 221 -23.48 29.24 44.96
C LEU A 221 -24.17 30.46 45.58
N ASN A 222 -25.48 30.57 45.37
CA ASN A 222 -26.27 31.55 46.10
C ASN A 222 -26.30 31.16 47.59
N PRO A 223 -26.09 32.11 48.50
CA PRO A 223 -26.03 31.88 49.94
C PRO A 223 -27.38 31.43 50.52
#